data_AF-K3WRJ2-F1
#
_entry.id   AF-K3WRJ2-F1
#
_cell.length_a   1.000
_cell.length_b   1.000
_cell.length_c   1.000
_cell.angle_alpha   90.00
_cell.angle_beta   90.00
_cell.angle_gamma   90.00
#
_symmetry.space_group_name_H-M   'P 1'
#
loop_
_entity.id
_entity.type
_entity.pdbx_description
1 polymer ?
#
loop_
_entity_poly.entity_id
_entity_poly.type
_entity_poly.pdbx_seq_one_letter_code
_entity_poly.pdbx_strand_id
1 'polypeptide(L)'
;STRCTHTNLRDYLQLDGNRQFVWQKLLEVALELKYLHERRIVLDYISCEHILVGTDGAAKTNGSGIELQEYYAGKGMGGTRWRLSECLRGEAPSVMSNIHSLAVCIYESMTGEAPWNDKPDYEASLLVRGVTRPKFLEEYGYPVEDLTKKCSV
;
A
#
# COMPACT_ATOMS: atom_id res chain seq x y z
N SER A 1 -15.72 27.48 -12.64
CA SER A 1 -16.05 26.05 -12.57
C SER A 1 -14.77 25.31 -12.24
N THR A 2 -14.51 25.07 -10.95
CA THR A 2 -13.28 24.43 -10.47
C THR A 2 -13.46 22.93 -10.62
N ARG A 3 -12.80 22.31 -11.59
CA ARG A 3 -12.82 20.84 -11.75
C ARG A 3 -12.12 20.22 -10.54
N CYS A 4 -12.90 19.75 -9.58
CA CYS A 4 -12.43 18.80 -8.59
C CYS A 4 -12.35 17.42 -9.25
N THR A 5 -11.14 16.93 -9.53
CA THR A 5 -10.94 15.50 -9.79
C THR A 5 -9.86 15.01 -8.85
N HIS A 6 -10.29 14.47 -7.70
CA HIS A 6 -9.45 13.56 -6.92
C HIS A 6 -9.23 12.33 -7.80
N THR A 7 -7.97 11.99 -8.07
CA THR A 7 -7.60 10.76 -8.80
C THR A 7 -6.74 9.90 -7.87
N ASN A 8 -6.81 8.58 -8.01
CA ASN A 8 -5.92 7.71 -7.24
C ASN A 8 -4.48 7.81 -7.77
N LEU A 9 -3.49 7.40 -6.97
CA LEU A 9 -2.08 7.52 -7.32
C LEU A 9 -1.73 6.74 -8.59
N ARG A 10 -2.35 5.56 -8.78
CA ARG A 10 -2.15 4.73 -9.98
C ARG A 10 -2.51 5.52 -11.24
N ASP A 11 -3.71 6.09 -11.30
CA ASP A 11 -4.20 6.86 -12.43
C ASP A 11 -3.43 8.19 -12.57
N TYR A 12 -3.11 8.86 -11.46
CA TYR A 12 -2.34 10.09 -11.44
C TYR A 12 -0.99 9.94 -12.14
N LEU A 13 -0.27 8.83 -11.89
CA LEU A 13 1.05 8.57 -12.45
C LEU A 13 1.01 8.19 -13.94
N GLN A 14 -0.14 7.76 -14.45
CA GLN A 14 -0.32 7.48 -15.89
C GLN A 14 -0.58 8.74 -16.72
N LEU A 15 -0.87 9.89 -16.10
CA LEU A 15 -1.02 11.16 -16.80
C LEU A 15 0.35 11.68 -17.27
N ASP A 16 0.35 12.26 -18.48
CA ASP A 16 1.55 12.82 -19.09
C ASP A 16 2.25 13.84 -18.17
N GLY A 17 3.55 13.63 -17.94
CA GLY A 17 4.37 14.50 -17.10
C GLY A 17 4.26 14.23 -15.59
N ASN A 18 3.41 13.32 -15.12
CA ASN A 18 3.26 13.08 -13.67
C ASN A 18 4.21 12.03 -13.09
N ARG A 19 4.81 11.16 -13.92
CA ARG A 19 5.74 10.12 -13.45
C ARG A 19 6.93 10.68 -12.65
N GLN A 20 7.36 11.91 -12.92
CA GLN A 20 8.42 12.57 -12.18
C GLN A 20 8.09 12.84 -10.70
N PHE A 21 6.81 12.83 -10.32
CA PHE A 21 6.37 13.08 -8.95
C PHE A 21 6.22 11.81 -8.11
N VAL A 22 6.53 10.62 -8.65
CA VAL A 22 6.31 9.33 -7.95
C VAL A 22 6.91 9.30 -6.55
N TRP A 23 8.19 9.69 -6.41
CA TRP A 23 8.87 9.71 -5.12
C TRP A 23 8.31 10.76 -4.17
N GLN A 24 7.86 11.90 -4.69
CA GLN A 24 7.21 12.92 -3.89
C GLN A 24 5.90 12.39 -3.31
N LYS A 25 5.05 11.74 -4.12
CA LYS A 25 3.77 11.20 -3.65
C LYS A 25 3.98 10.06 -2.63
N LEU A 26 4.94 9.17 -2.88
CA LEU A 26 5.29 8.09 -1.95
C LEU A 26 5.82 8.62 -0.61
N LEU A 27 6.61 9.70 -0.64
CA LEU A 27 7.09 10.38 0.58
C LEU A 27 5.94 11.01 1.36
N GLU A 28 5.01 11.69 0.69
CA GLU A 28 3.81 12.27 1.32
C GLU A 28 2.99 11.20 2.06
N VAL A 29 2.79 10.03 1.44
CA VAL A 29 2.11 8.88 2.06
C VAL A 29 2.92 8.30 3.23
N ALA A 30 4.24 8.19 3.11
CA ALA A 30 5.08 7.71 4.21
C ALA A 30 5.02 8.63 5.44
N LEU A 31 4.97 9.95 5.22
CA LEU A 31 4.80 10.95 6.29
C LEU A 31 3.41 10.85 6.95
N GLU A 32 2.37 10.61 6.17
CA GLU A 32 1.03 10.34 6.68
C GLU A 32 1.00 9.07 7.55
N LEU A 33 1.59 7.96 7.08
CA LEU A 33 1.68 6.73 7.88
C LEU A 33 2.39 6.96 9.20
N LYS A 34 3.52 7.68 9.19
CA LYS A 34 4.24 8.06 10.42
C LYS A 34 3.32 8.84 11.37
N TYR A 35 2.61 9.85 10.86
CA TYR A 35 1.68 10.66 11.64
C TYR A 35 0.54 9.84 12.27
N LEU A 36 0.03 8.85 11.54
CA LEU A 36 -1.00 7.91 12.03
C LEU A 36 -0.45 6.96 13.10
N HIS A 37 0.75 6.40 12.87
CA HIS A 37 1.41 5.49 13.81
C HIS A 37 1.71 6.16 15.16
N GLU A 38 2.12 7.43 15.15
CA GLU A 38 2.29 8.26 16.36
C GLU A 38 0.99 8.41 17.17
N ARG A 39 -0.17 8.27 16.52
CA ARG A 39 -1.51 8.33 17.14
C ARG A 39 -2.11 6.95 17.41
N ARG A 40 -1.31 5.88 17.28
CA ARG A 40 -1.75 4.48 17.44
C ARG A 40 -2.84 4.07 16.44
N ILE A 41 -2.89 4.74 15.29
CA ILE A 41 -3.76 4.36 14.17
C ILE A 41 -2.92 3.54 13.20
N VAL A 42 -3.36 2.33 12.91
CA VAL A 42 -2.75 1.45 11.92
C VAL A 42 -3.79 1.15 10.85
N LEU A 43 -3.41 1.30 9.58
CA LEU A 43 -4.32 1.00 8.47
C LEU A 43 -4.37 -0.52 8.21
N ASP A 44 -5.47 -1.02 7.66
CA ASP A 44 -5.54 -2.45 7.28
C ASP A 44 -4.56 -2.80 6.15
N TYR A 45 -4.59 -2.04 5.06
CA TYR A 45 -3.58 -2.06 4.00
C TYR A 45 -3.62 -0.74 3.23
N ILE A 46 -2.57 -0.47 2.44
CA ILE A 46 -2.57 0.59 1.43
C ILE A 46 -2.18 0.02 0.05
N SER A 47 -2.75 0.61 -1.01
CA SER A 47 -2.37 0.39 -2.42
C SER A 47 -2.39 1.73 -3.16
N CYS A 48 -1.84 1.79 -4.39
CA CYS A 48 -1.89 3.01 -5.19
C CYS A 48 -3.33 3.43 -5.54
N GLU A 49 -4.28 2.48 -5.57
CA GLU A 49 -5.71 2.77 -5.74
C GLU A 49 -6.35 3.44 -4.53
N HIS A 50 -5.80 3.21 -3.32
CA HIS A 50 -6.31 3.78 -2.07
C HIS A 50 -5.56 5.07 -1.66
N ILE A 51 -4.57 5.50 -2.44
CA ILE A 51 -3.89 6.80 -2.26
C ILE A 51 -4.55 7.79 -3.22
N LEU A 52 -5.08 8.89 -2.72
CA LEU A 52 -5.70 9.96 -3.51
C LEU A 52 -4.75 11.12 -3.66
N VAL A 53 -4.66 11.66 -4.87
CA VAL A 53 -3.98 12.93 -5.15
C VAL A 53 -5.04 14.02 -5.25
N GLY A 54 -4.96 14.98 -4.33
CA GLY A 54 -5.85 16.12 -4.23
C GLY A 54 -5.61 17.17 -5.32
N THR A 55 -6.52 18.13 -5.42
CA THR A 55 -6.37 19.29 -6.32
C THR A 55 -5.24 20.24 -5.90
N ASP A 56 -4.84 20.19 -4.63
CA ASP A 56 -3.64 20.82 -4.09
C ASP A 56 -2.35 20.08 -4.48
N GLY A 57 -2.49 18.96 -5.19
CA GLY A 57 -1.41 18.08 -5.59
C GLY A 57 -0.92 17.15 -4.48
N ALA A 58 -1.45 17.20 -3.26
CA ALA A 58 -0.98 16.37 -2.15
C ALA A 58 -1.54 14.94 -2.25
N ALA A 59 -0.70 13.93 -2.00
CA ALA A 59 -1.13 12.54 -1.86
C ALA A 59 -1.50 12.22 -0.41
N LYS A 60 -2.66 11.56 -0.22
CA LYS A 60 -3.13 11.07 1.08
C LYS A 60 -3.86 9.74 0.92
N THR A 61 -3.84 8.91 1.94
CA THR A 61 -4.66 7.70 1.98
C THR A 61 -6.14 8.10 2.05
N ASN A 62 -7.00 7.36 1.35
CA ASN A 62 -8.45 7.64 1.29
C ASN A 62 -9.20 7.32 2.60
N GLY A 63 -8.50 7.04 3.70
CA GLY A 63 -9.07 6.65 4.99
C GLY A 63 -9.80 5.30 5.00
N SER A 64 -9.83 4.56 3.88
CA SER A 64 -10.54 3.27 3.76
C SER A 64 -9.86 2.12 4.51
N GLY A 65 -8.75 2.40 5.19
CA GLY A 65 -8.05 1.46 6.08
C GLY A 65 -8.20 1.77 7.57
N ILE A 66 -8.96 2.80 7.98
CA ILE A 66 -9.22 3.08 9.40
C ILE A 66 -10.26 2.06 9.88
N GLU A 67 -9.82 0.83 10.15
CA GLU A 67 -10.64 -0.18 10.82
C GLU A 67 -10.30 -0.18 12.31
N LEU A 68 -11.26 0.25 13.13
CA LEU A 68 -11.18 0.12 14.58
C LEU A 68 -10.96 -1.36 14.94
N GLN A 69 -10.08 -1.59 15.90
CA GLN A 69 -9.60 -2.92 16.37
C GLN A 69 -10.73 -3.91 16.73
N GLU A 70 -11.97 -3.44 16.84
CA GLU A 70 -13.17 -4.22 17.18
C GLU A 70 -13.84 -4.90 15.95
N TYR A 71 -13.38 -4.63 14.72
CA TYR A 71 -14.05 -5.04 13.47
C TYR A 71 -13.41 -6.24 12.73
N TYR A 72 -12.51 -7.02 13.36
CA TYR A 72 -11.83 -8.15 12.69
C TYR A 72 -12.71 -9.38 12.39
N ALA A 73 -14.00 -9.34 12.70
CA ALA A 73 -14.94 -10.42 12.42
C ALA A 73 -15.69 -10.19 11.10
N GLY A 74 -15.04 -10.47 9.97
CA GLY A 74 -15.76 -11.00 8.81
C GLY A 74 -16.07 -10.09 7.61
N LYS A 75 -15.19 -9.15 7.23
CA LYS A 75 -15.28 -8.53 5.89
C LYS A 75 -14.11 -8.86 4.95
N GLY A 76 -14.49 -9.46 3.82
CA GLY A 76 -14.07 -9.08 2.47
C GLY A 76 -12.62 -9.37 2.05
N MET A 77 -12.47 -10.21 1.01
CA MET A 77 -11.23 -10.55 0.29
C MET A 77 -10.58 -9.36 -0.48
N GLY A 78 -10.59 -8.15 0.06
CA GLY A 78 -10.03 -6.96 -0.58
C GLY A 78 -8.55 -6.73 -0.26
N GLY A 79 -7.75 -6.35 -1.26
CA GLY A 79 -6.36 -5.95 -1.03
C GLY A 79 -5.40 -7.07 -0.64
N THR A 80 -5.71 -8.33 -0.96
CA THR A 80 -4.94 -9.52 -0.54
C THR A 80 -3.46 -9.44 -0.93
N ARG A 81 -3.14 -8.80 -2.06
CA ARG A 81 -1.78 -8.63 -2.61
C ARG A 81 -0.90 -7.66 -1.81
N TRP A 82 -1.51 -6.73 -1.06
CA TRP A 82 -0.78 -5.70 -0.30
C TRP A 82 -0.64 -6.06 1.19
N ARG A 83 -1.40 -7.05 1.66
CA ARG A 83 -1.40 -7.51 3.06
C ARG A 83 -0.29 -8.52 3.34
N LEU A 84 0.06 -8.64 4.62
CA LEU A 84 0.91 -9.71 5.13
C LEU A 84 0.09 -10.98 5.41
N SER A 85 0.79 -12.12 5.51
CA SER A 85 0.19 -13.44 5.72
C SER A 85 -0.65 -13.52 7.00
N GLU A 86 -0.16 -12.89 8.07
CA GLU A 86 -0.81 -12.77 9.37
C GLU A 86 -2.11 -11.97 9.28
N CYS A 87 -2.12 -10.85 8.56
CA CYS A 87 -3.33 -10.05 8.34
C CYS A 87 -4.37 -10.85 7.55
N LEU A 88 -3.94 -11.67 6.58
CA LEU A 88 -4.84 -12.58 5.86
C LEU A 88 -5.40 -13.71 6.76
N ARG A 89 -4.72 -14.05 7.85
CA ARG A 89 -5.22 -15.00 8.86
C ARG A 89 -6.15 -14.35 9.88
N GLY A 90 -6.43 -13.04 9.75
CA GLY A 90 -7.28 -12.28 10.67
C GLY A 90 -6.54 -11.71 11.87
N GLU A 91 -5.20 -11.75 11.87
CA GLU A 91 -4.40 -11.04 12.87
C GLU A 91 -4.51 -9.53 12.63
N ALA A 92 -4.50 -8.74 13.71
CA ALA A 92 -4.62 -7.29 13.61
C ALA A 92 -3.45 -6.69 12.81
N PRO A 93 -3.70 -5.69 11.93
CA PRO A 93 -2.68 -4.89 11.29
C PRO A 93 -1.70 -4.29 12.29
N SER A 94 -0.45 -4.14 11.85
CA SER A 94 0.64 -3.56 12.64
C SER A 94 1.35 -2.45 11.85
N VAL A 95 2.23 -1.71 12.54
CA VAL A 95 3.15 -0.77 11.87
C VAL A 95 3.92 -1.48 10.74
N MET A 96 4.34 -2.72 10.99
CA MET A 96 5.05 -3.54 10.00
C MET A 96 4.18 -3.93 8.81
N SER A 97 2.89 -4.21 9.01
CA SER A 97 1.98 -4.49 7.87
C SER A 97 1.75 -3.24 7.00
N ASN A 98 1.68 -2.05 7.60
CA ASN A 98 1.64 -0.80 6.84
C ASN A 98 2.92 -0.56 6.03
N ILE A 99 4.09 -0.77 6.64
CA ILE A 99 5.38 -0.65 5.94
C ILE A 99 5.48 -1.65 4.78
N HIS A 100 5.01 -2.89 4.98
CA HIS A 100 4.93 -3.87 3.91
C HIS A 100 4.04 -3.38 2.77
N SER A 101 2.81 -2.96 3.07
CA SER A 101 1.89 -2.47 2.05
C SER A 101 2.40 -1.21 1.34
N LEU A 102 3.17 -0.34 2.02
CA LEU A 102 3.87 0.78 1.39
C LEU A 102 4.94 0.29 0.39
N ALA A 103 5.74 -0.71 0.76
CA ALA A 103 6.73 -1.28 -0.15
C ALA A 103 6.09 -1.86 -1.41
N VAL A 104 4.93 -2.49 -1.25
CA VAL A 104 4.12 -2.98 -2.37
C VAL A 104 3.58 -1.80 -3.22
N CYS A 105 3.15 -0.69 -2.61
CA CYS A 105 2.77 0.53 -3.33
C CYS A 105 3.93 1.14 -4.12
N ILE A 106 5.15 1.15 -3.57
CA ILE A 106 6.34 1.63 -4.27
C ILE A 106 6.54 0.82 -5.55
N TYR A 107 6.46 -0.51 -5.46
CA TYR A 107 6.52 -1.37 -6.64
C TYR A 107 5.44 -1.00 -7.67
N GLU A 108 4.19 -0.97 -7.24
CA GLU A 108 3.04 -0.69 -8.11
C GLU A 108 3.16 0.68 -8.80
N SER A 109 3.69 1.68 -8.09
CA SER A 109 3.92 3.02 -8.62
C SER A 109 5.05 3.07 -9.67
N MET A 110 6.05 2.20 -9.52
CA MET A 110 7.21 2.17 -10.42
C MET A 110 6.96 1.33 -11.68
N THR A 111 6.17 0.26 -11.56
CA THR A 111 5.88 -0.66 -12.67
C THR A 111 4.55 -0.39 -13.35
N GLY A 112 3.60 0.24 -12.66
CA GLY A 112 2.21 0.35 -13.08
C GLY A 112 1.39 -0.94 -12.85
N GLU A 113 2.00 -1.98 -12.27
CA GLU A 113 1.39 -3.30 -12.13
C GLU A 113 1.15 -3.65 -10.66
N ALA A 114 0.03 -4.33 -10.38
CA ALA A 114 -0.18 -4.92 -9.06
C ALA A 114 0.73 -6.15 -8.87
N PRO A 115 1.04 -6.56 -7.62
CA PRO A 115 1.75 -7.82 -7.38
C PRO A 115 0.92 -9.00 -7.90
N TRP A 116 1.57 -9.95 -8.58
CA TRP A 116 0.91 -11.11 -9.20
C TRP A 116 -0.23 -10.71 -10.16
N ASN A 117 -0.09 -9.61 -10.91
CA ASN A 117 -1.14 -9.09 -11.79
C ASN A 117 -1.69 -10.13 -12.79
N ASP A 118 -0.93 -11.19 -13.07
CA ASP A 118 -1.29 -12.34 -13.90
C ASP A 118 -2.26 -13.34 -13.23
N LYS A 119 -2.55 -13.18 -11.94
CA LYS A 119 -3.30 -14.14 -11.12
C LYS A 119 -4.60 -13.54 -10.61
N PRO A 120 -5.66 -14.34 -10.40
CA PRO A 120 -6.84 -13.89 -9.67
C PRO A 120 -6.53 -13.71 -8.17
N ASP A 121 -7.34 -12.91 -7.48
CA ASP A 121 -7.10 -12.54 -6.06
C ASP A 121 -7.06 -13.74 -5.10
N TYR A 122 -7.78 -14.83 -5.39
CA TYR A 122 -7.73 -16.05 -4.57
C TYR A 122 -6.37 -16.73 -4.67
N GLU A 123 -5.73 -16.77 -5.85
CA GLU A 123 -4.39 -17.34 -6.02
C GLU A 123 -3.33 -16.44 -5.40
N ALA A 124 -3.44 -15.13 -5.59
CA ALA A 124 -2.57 -14.17 -4.92
C ALA A 124 -2.64 -14.33 -3.40
N SER A 125 -3.84 -14.51 -2.84
CA SER A 125 -4.04 -14.81 -1.40
C SER A 125 -3.33 -16.08 -0.97
N LEU A 126 -3.40 -17.17 -1.75
CA LEU A 126 -2.68 -18.41 -1.45
C LEU A 126 -1.16 -18.21 -1.48
N LEU A 127 -0.64 -17.43 -2.42
CA LEU A 127 0.79 -17.11 -2.50
C LEU A 127 1.26 -16.28 -1.31
N VAL A 128 0.52 -15.24 -0.93
CA VAL A 128 0.83 -14.42 0.25
C VAL A 128 0.77 -15.25 1.54
N ARG A 129 -0.24 -16.13 1.68
CA ARG A 129 -0.36 -17.05 2.84
C ARG A 129 0.77 -18.07 2.88
N GLY A 130 1.26 -18.52 1.73
CA GLY A 130 2.43 -19.38 1.61
C GLY A 130 3.75 -18.64 1.86
N VAL A 131 3.71 -17.35 2.19
CA VAL A 131 4.89 -16.47 2.34
C VAL A 131 5.74 -16.42 1.07
N THR A 132 5.13 -16.73 -0.07
CA THR A 132 5.78 -16.58 -1.37
C THR A 132 5.88 -15.09 -1.64
N ARG A 133 7.11 -14.59 -1.78
CA ARG A 133 7.33 -13.21 -2.19
C ARG A 133 7.06 -13.07 -3.68
N PRO A 134 6.56 -11.92 -4.15
CA PRO A 134 6.58 -11.63 -5.57
C PRO A 134 8.02 -11.71 -6.07
N LYS A 135 8.25 -12.36 -7.23
CA LYS A 135 9.59 -12.55 -7.82
C LYS A 135 10.39 -11.23 -7.93
N PHE A 136 9.70 -10.10 -8.08
CA PHE A 136 10.34 -8.80 -8.22
C PHE A 136 10.98 -8.25 -6.93
N LEU A 137 10.56 -8.70 -5.74
CA LEU A 137 11.24 -8.32 -4.49
C LEU A 137 12.66 -8.92 -4.43
N GLU A 138 12.91 -9.99 -5.18
CA GLU A 138 14.24 -10.58 -5.38
C GLU A 138 15.02 -9.89 -6.51
N GLU A 139 14.32 -9.42 -7.56
CA GLU A 139 14.92 -8.80 -8.76
C GLU A 139 15.41 -7.35 -8.54
N TYR A 140 14.67 -6.54 -7.78
CA TYR A 140 15.01 -5.14 -7.48
C TYR A 140 15.76 -4.97 -6.14
N GLY A 141 16.60 -5.94 -5.78
CA GLY A 141 17.33 -5.94 -4.50
C GLY A 141 17.85 -4.55 -4.11
N TYR A 142 17.66 -4.19 -2.84
CA TYR A 142 18.31 -3.07 -2.10
C TYR A 142 17.54 -1.77 -1.74
N PRO A 143 16.22 -1.77 -1.49
CA PRO A 143 15.78 -0.97 -0.31
C PRO A 143 14.69 -1.59 0.59
N VAL A 144 13.86 -2.51 0.10
CA VAL A 144 12.67 -2.97 0.86
C VAL A 144 13.02 -3.85 2.05
N GLU A 145 14.03 -4.72 1.91
CA GLU A 145 14.53 -5.55 3.02
C GLU A 145 15.23 -4.72 4.10
N ASP A 146 15.89 -3.64 3.71
CA ASP A 146 16.57 -2.73 4.65
C ASP A 146 15.56 -1.81 5.35
N LEU A 147 14.46 -1.42 4.68
CA LEU A 147 13.33 -0.73 5.29
C LEU A 147 12.58 -1.61 6.30
N THR A 148 12.33 -2.88 5.97
CA THR A 148 11.67 -3.83 6.89
C THR A 148 12.57 -4.21 8.07
N LYS A 149 13.88 -4.34 7.87
CA LYS A 149 14.86 -4.55 8.97
C LYS A 149 15.06 -3.30 9.84
N LYS A 150 15.13 -2.09 9.26
CA LYS A 150 15.33 -0.84 10.01
C LYS A 150 14.10 -0.40 10.82
N CYS A 151 12.91 -0.88 10.49
CA CYS A 151 11.70 -0.59 11.24
C CYS A 151 11.39 -1.61 12.35
N SER A 152 12.28 -2.58 12.57
CA SER A 152 12.17 -3.60 13.63
C SER A 152 12.85 -3.19 14.95
N VAL A 153 12.92 -1.89 15.27
CA VAL A 153 13.50 -1.36 16.53
C VAL A 153 12.42 -0.91 17.50
#